data_AF-A0AAU1YZF4-F1
#
_entry.id   AF-A0AAU1YZF4-F1
#
_cell.length_a   1.000
_cell.length_b   1.000
_cell.length_c   1.000
_cell.angle_alpha   90.00
_cell.angle_beta   90.00
_cell.angle_gamma   90.00
#
_symmetry.space_group_name_H-M   'P 1'
#
loop_
_entity.id
_entity.type
_entity.pdbx_description
1 polymer ?
#
loop_
_entity_poly.entity_id
_entity_poly.type
_entity_poly.pdbx_seq_one_letter_code
_entity_poly.pdbx_strand_id
1 'polypeptide(L)'
;MTDSRTPPSFQLAYVPGVTPTKWVRIWKERLPDVALTLVQVTPAEAPALLCGGGADAGFVRLPIDRTDLSAIPLYTETTVVVIPKDHLMAAAEELSLEELADDIVLHPLDDTLDWEQLPGKPALERPETTADAIELVAAGIGLLVVPQSLARLHHRKDLTYRTLLGAPESRVALSWPEAETTPDLVEEFIGIVRGRTVNSSRGRGRTQPEPEAKKAKPQRKPAPRSGGKPAAKNPRAGAPKGGKATAKSTGKRGKPRGR
;
A
#
# COMPACT_ATOMS: atom_id res chain seq x y z
N MET A 1 -22.65 -32.73 -30.69
CA MET A 1 -21.46 -31.86 -30.76
C MET A 1 -21.14 -31.43 -29.34
N THR A 2 -20.01 -31.85 -28.79
CA THR A 2 -19.57 -31.43 -27.45
C THR A 2 -18.96 -30.05 -27.57
N ASP A 3 -19.64 -29.07 -26.99
CA ASP A 3 -19.17 -27.69 -26.90
C ASP A 3 -17.90 -27.66 -26.03
N SER A 4 -16.73 -27.52 -26.66
CA SER A 4 -15.44 -27.50 -25.99
C SER A 4 -15.22 -26.13 -25.34
N ARG A 5 -16.04 -25.85 -24.32
CA ARG A 5 -16.04 -24.57 -23.63
C ARG A 5 -14.74 -24.43 -22.84
N THR A 6 -13.81 -23.64 -23.36
CA THR A 6 -12.56 -23.27 -22.67
C THR A 6 -12.90 -22.84 -21.23
N PRO A 7 -12.26 -23.43 -20.20
CA PRO A 7 -12.51 -23.02 -18.83
C PRO A 7 -12.16 -21.53 -18.67
N PRO A 8 -12.94 -20.76 -17.91
CA PRO A 8 -12.67 -19.35 -17.72
C PRO A 8 -11.29 -19.16 -17.07
N SER A 9 -10.49 -18.29 -17.67
CA SER A 9 -9.16 -17.90 -17.19
C SER A 9 -9.07 -16.39 -17.03
N PHE A 10 -8.13 -15.94 -16.20
CA PHE A 10 -7.77 -14.53 -16.05
C PHE A 10 -6.25 -14.42 -15.98
N GLN A 11 -5.67 -13.65 -16.88
CA GLN A 11 -4.25 -13.38 -16.98
C GLN A 11 -3.98 -11.99 -16.39
N LEU A 12 -3.22 -11.97 -15.29
CA LEU A 12 -2.89 -10.74 -14.57
C LEU A 12 -1.40 -10.45 -14.70
N ALA A 13 -1.07 -9.42 -15.47
CA ALA A 13 0.28 -8.90 -15.57
C ALA A 13 0.70 -8.16 -14.30
N TYR A 14 2.00 -8.15 -13.97
CA TYR A 14 2.54 -7.28 -12.93
C TYR A 14 4.01 -6.92 -13.19
N VAL A 15 4.36 -5.66 -12.93
CA VAL A 15 5.74 -5.16 -13.07
C VAL A 15 6.56 -5.37 -11.78
N PRO A 16 7.90 -5.39 -11.87
CA PRO A 16 8.79 -5.49 -10.71
C PRO A 16 8.47 -4.50 -9.57
N GLY A 17 8.64 -4.98 -8.34
CA GLY A 17 8.32 -4.26 -7.10
C GLY A 17 6.85 -4.37 -6.68
N VAL A 18 5.91 -4.59 -7.61
CA VAL A 18 4.49 -4.75 -7.23
C VAL A 18 4.24 -6.15 -6.66
N THR A 19 3.57 -6.22 -5.51
CA THR A 19 3.22 -7.49 -4.85
C THR A 19 1.72 -7.78 -5.00
N PRO A 20 1.28 -8.56 -6.01
CA PRO A 20 -0.14 -8.79 -6.28
C PRO A 20 -0.86 -9.70 -5.25
N THR A 21 -0.10 -10.36 -4.37
CA THR A 21 -0.52 -11.44 -3.45
C THR A 21 -1.83 -11.18 -2.72
N LYS A 22 -2.08 -9.95 -2.24
CA LYS A 22 -3.32 -9.57 -1.55
C LYS A 22 -4.55 -9.81 -2.41
N TRP A 23 -4.55 -9.30 -3.65
CA TRP A 23 -5.69 -9.37 -4.56
C TRP A 23 -5.80 -10.75 -5.20
N VAL A 24 -4.67 -11.40 -5.50
CA VAL A 24 -4.59 -12.80 -5.96
C VAL A 24 -5.26 -13.76 -4.98
N ARG A 25 -5.03 -13.57 -3.68
CA ARG A 25 -5.68 -14.36 -2.63
C ARG A 25 -7.20 -14.17 -2.63
N ILE A 26 -7.66 -12.92 -2.64
CA ILE A 26 -9.10 -12.60 -2.63
C ILE A 26 -9.78 -13.11 -3.91
N TRP A 27 -9.11 -13.07 -5.07
CA TRP A 27 -9.61 -13.66 -6.31
C TRP A 27 -9.82 -15.17 -6.16
N LYS A 28 -8.80 -15.92 -5.72
CA LYS A 28 -8.90 -17.38 -5.53
C LYS A 28 -9.95 -17.78 -4.49
N GLU A 29 -10.20 -16.94 -3.49
CA GLU A 29 -11.27 -17.13 -2.50
C GLU A 29 -12.69 -16.86 -3.06
N ARG A 30 -12.83 -16.05 -4.11
CA ARG A 30 -14.14 -15.70 -4.73
C ARG A 30 -14.50 -16.49 -5.98
N LEU A 31 -13.48 -16.80 -6.78
CA LEU A 31 -13.59 -17.36 -8.13
C LEU A 31 -12.69 -18.61 -8.21
N PRO A 32 -12.92 -19.63 -7.36
CA PRO A 32 -12.08 -20.84 -7.34
C PRO A 32 -12.09 -21.59 -8.68
N ASP A 33 -13.18 -21.46 -9.45
CA ASP A 33 -13.36 -22.10 -10.74
C ASP A 33 -12.74 -21.32 -11.93
N VAL A 34 -12.14 -20.15 -11.68
CA VAL A 34 -11.50 -19.32 -12.72
C VAL A 34 -9.98 -19.34 -12.55
N ALA A 35 -9.29 -19.91 -13.53
CA ALA A 35 -7.84 -20.07 -13.50
C ALA A 35 -7.13 -18.71 -13.54
N LEU A 36 -6.42 -18.35 -12.46
CA LEU A 36 -5.65 -17.10 -12.37
C LEU A 36 -4.17 -17.36 -12.68
N THR A 37 -3.71 -16.84 -13.81
CA THR A 37 -2.31 -16.86 -14.24
C THR A 37 -1.66 -15.51 -13.93
N LEU A 38 -0.46 -15.53 -13.37
CA LEU A 38 0.35 -14.33 -13.15
C LEU A 38 1.45 -14.26 -14.20
N VAL A 39 1.59 -13.10 -14.83
CA VAL A 39 2.62 -12.83 -15.85
C VAL A 39 3.49 -11.68 -15.35
N GLN A 40 4.77 -11.96 -15.08
CA GLN A 40 5.72 -10.89 -14.78
C GLN A 40 6.20 -10.28 -16.10
N VAL A 41 6.18 -8.96 -16.19
CA VAL A 41 6.51 -8.21 -17.42
C VAL A 41 7.33 -6.97 -17.07
N THR A 42 8.20 -6.48 -17.96
CA THR A 42 8.92 -5.23 -17.70
C THR A 42 7.97 -4.03 -17.69
N PRO A 43 8.32 -2.90 -17.04
CA PRO A 43 7.52 -1.68 -17.08
C PRO A 43 7.27 -1.16 -18.51
N ALA A 44 8.26 -1.31 -19.41
CA ALA A 44 8.18 -0.86 -20.79
C ALA A 44 7.27 -1.74 -21.67
N GLU A 45 7.27 -3.06 -21.47
CA GLU A 45 6.45 -4.00 -22.26
C GLU A 45 5.00 -4.09 -21.77
N ALA A 46 4.73 -3.77 -20.50
CA ALA A 46 3.42 -3.91 -19.89
C ALA A 46 2.26 -3.27 -20.67
N PRO A 47 2.36 -2.02 -21.20
CA PRO A 47 1.30 -1.42 -21.99
C PRO A 47 1.00 -2.22 -23.28
N ALA A 48 2.05 -2.62 -24.01
CA ALA A 48 1.91 -3.37 -25.26
C ALA A 48 1.33 -4.78 -25.02
N LEU A 49 1.72 -5.45 -23.92
CA LEU A 49 1.16 -6.73 -23.52
C LEU A 49 -0.36 -6.65 -23.25
N LEU A 50 -0.80 -5.57 -22.58
CA LEU A 50 -2.22 -5.34 -22.30
C LEU A 50 -3.00 -5.04 -23.59
N CYS A 51 -2.56 -4.05 -24.40
CA CYS A 51 -3.23 -3.71 -25.66
C CYS A 51 -3.27 -4.89 -26.65
N GLY A 52 -2.25 -5.75 -26.65
CA GLY A 52 -2.19 -6.97 -27.45
C GLY A 52 -3.03 -8.15 -26.93
N GLY A 53 -3.74 -8.01 -25.81
CA GLY A 53 -4.53 -9.09 -25.21
C GLY A 53 -3.71 -10.21 -24.57
N GLY A 54 -2.42 -9.99 -24.33
CA GLY A 54 -1.55 -10.94 -23.62
C GLY A 54 -1.80 -11.02 -22.12
N ALA A 55 -2.53 -10.05 -21.55
CA ALA A 55 -3.11 -10.10 -20.22
C ALA A 55 -4.45 -9.35 -20.17
N ASP A 56 -5.39 -9.80 -19.34
CA ASP A 56 -6.72 -9.18 -19.17
C ASP A 56 -6.65 -7.88 -18.36
N ALA A 57 -5.71 -7.83 -17.41
CA ALA A 57 -5.39 -6.65 -16.60
C ALA A 57 -3.93 -6.71 -16.14
N GLY A 58 -3.38 -5.58 -15.72
CA GLY A 58 -1.98 -5.48 -15.28
C GLY A 58 -1.78 -4.50 -14.13
N PHE A 59 -0.90 -4.83 -13.19
CA PHE A 59 -0.34 -3.83 -12.29
C PHE A 59 0.87 -3.17 -12.95
N VAL A 60 0.74 -1.88 -13.23
CA VAL A 60 1.69 -1.07 -14.00
C VAL A 60 2.14 0.15 -13.21
N ARG A 61 3.23 0.79 -13.64
CA ARG A 61 3.68 2.09 -13.15
C ARG A 61 3.19 3.19 -14.07
N LEU A 62 2.79 4.31 -13.51
CA LEU A 62 2.41 5.51 -14.26
C LEU A 62 3.63 6.44 -14.42
N PRO A 63 3.72 7.23 -15.51
CA PRO A 63 2.72 7.41 -16.57
C PRO A 63 2.59 6.23 -17.54
N ILE A 64 1.40 6.08 -18.12
CA ILE A 64 1.09 5.22 -19.29
C ILE A 64 0.20 6.02 -20.23
N ASP A 65 0.17 5.66 -21.51
CA ASP A 65 -0.85 6.17 -22.43
C ASP A 65 -2.25 5.77 -21.93
N ARG A 66 -3.20 6.69 -22.03
CA ARG A 66 -4.58 6.59 -21.54
C ARG A 66 -5.59 6.41 -22.67
N THR A 67 -5.13 6.41 -23.91
CA THR A 67 -5.95 6.33 -25.12
C THR A 67 -6.51 4.91 -25.30
N ASP A 68 -5.63 3.90 -25.19
CA ASP A 68 -5.98 2.48 -25.37
C ASP A 68 -6.07 1.70 -24.04
N LEU A 69 -5.72 2.35 -22.91
CA LEU A 69 -5.65 1.73 -21.59
C LEU A 69 -6.42 2.53 -20.53
N SER A 70 -7.44 1.88 -19.97
CA SER A 70 -8.03 2.28 -18.71
C SER A 70 -7.10 1.97 -17.54
N ALA A 71 -7.22 2.71 -16.43
CA ALA A 71 -6.49 2.40 -15.18
C ALA A 71 -7.05 3.14 -13.96
N ILE A 72 -6.76 2.59 -12.78
CA ILE A 72 -7.06 3.14 -11.46
C ILE A 72 -5.74 3.21 -10.66
N PRO A 73 -5.26 4.40 -10.26
CA PRO A 73 -4.16 4.53 -9.31
C PRO A 73 -4.48 3.82 -7.99
N LEU A 74 -3.52 3.09 -7.45
CA LEU A 74 -3.69 2.27 -6.24
C LEU A 74 -2.96 2.87 -5.05
N TYR A 75 -1.69 3.18 -5.24
CA TYR A 75 -0.81 3.78 -4.24
C TYR A 75 0.39 4.44 -4.92
N THR A 76 0.98 5.40 -4.20
CA THR A 76 2.26 6.01 -4.55
C THR A 76 3.37 5.36 -3.73
N GLU A 77 4.53 5.17 -4.34
CA GLU A 77 5.71 4.61 -3.68
C GLU A 77 6.73 5.71 -3.39
N THR A 78 7.20 5.74 -2.14
CA THR A 78 8.32 6.60 -1.73
C THR A 78 9.57 6.26 -2.53
N THR A 79 10.20 7.29 -3.10
CA THR A 79 11.48 7.17 -3.79
C THR A 79 12.63 7.16 -2.77
N VAL A 80 13.60 6.29 -3.00
CA VAL A 80 14.76 6.08 -2.12
C VAL A 80 16.03 6.04 -2.94
N VAL A 81 17.14 6.47 -2.35
CA VAL A 81 18.48 6.19 -2.88
C VAL A 81 19.05 4.95 -2.20
N VAL A 82 19.53 3.99 -2.99
CA VAL A 82 20.25 2.79 -2.58
C VAL A 82 21.74 3.08 -2.61
N ILE A 83 22.40 2.77 -1.50
CA ILE A 83 23.78 3.16 -1.20
C ILE A 83 24.51 2.03 -0.45
N PRO A 84 25.85 1.91 -0.58
CA PRO A 84 26.67 1.05 0.29
C PRO A 84 26.52 1.42 1.76
N LYS A 85 26.58 0.44 2.67
CA LYS A 85 26.46 0.68 4.13
C LYS A 85 27.62 1.44 4.75
N ASP A 86 28.76 1.47 4.08
CA ASP A 86 29.96 2.23 4.42
C ASP A 86 30.02 3.60 3.73
N HIS A 87 29.04 3.95 2.89
CA HIS A 87 28.91 5.27 2.30
C HIS A 87 28.58 6.32 3.36
N LEU A 88 29.15 7.54 3.25
CA LEU A 88 28.96 8.61 4.24
C LEU A 88 27.47 8.95 4.45
N MET A 89 26.69 8.98 3.36
CA MET A 89 25.25 9.25 3.39
C MET A 89 24.42 8.18 4.10
N ALA A 90 24.98 6.99 4.38
CA ALA A 90 24.27 5.95 5.13
C ALA A 90 24.00 6.33 6.61
N ALA A 91 24.64 7.40 7.10
CA ALA A 91 24.39 7.94 8.44
C ALA A 91 23.12 8.79 8.55
N ALA A 92 22.62 9.39 7.46
CA ALA A 92 21.36 10.14 7.44
C ALA A 92 20.15 9.18 7.44
N GLU A 93 18.94 9.66 7.76
CA GLU A 93 17.69 8.88 7.57
C GLU A 93 16.97 9.23 6.26
N GLU A 94 17.03 10.52 5.89
CA GLU A 94 16.51 11.11 4.66
C GLU A 94 17.63 11.94 4.01
N LEU A 95 17.60 12.07 2.68
CA LEU A 95 18.57 12.82 1.88
C LEU A 95 17.84 13.73 0.89
N SER A 96 18.45 14.82 0.45
CA SER A 96 17.95 15.67 -0.65
C SER A 96 18.67 15.40 -1.97
N LEU A 97 18.12 15.86 -3.10
CA LEU A 97 18.75 15.71 -4.41
C LEU A 97 20.11 16.43 -4.52
N GLU A 98 20.28 17.53 -3.79
CA GLU A 98 21.51 18.31 -3.76
C GLU A 98 22.67 17.57 -3.08
N GLU A 99 22.38 16.69 -2.12
CA GLU A 99 23.42 15.87 -1.47
C GLU A 99 24.05 14.88 -2.46
N LEU A 100 23.26 14.34 -3.40
CA LEU A 100 23.72 13.43 -4.45
C LEU A 100 24.57 14.12 -5.54
N ALA A 101 24.65 15.46 -5.56
CA ALA A 101 25.24 16.24 -6.65
C ALA A 101 26.72 15.89 -6.95
N ASP A 102 27.46 15.42 -5.95
CA ASP A 102 28.88 15.09 -6.09
C ASP A 102 29.16 13.60 -6.39
N ASP A 103 28.18 12.72 -6.25
CA ASP A 103 28.31 11.29 -6.49
C ASP A 103 27.88 10.88 -7.90
N ILE A 104 28.36 9.72 -8.37
CA ILE A 104 27.83 9.11 -9.58
C ILE A 104 26.45 8.53 -9.27
N VAL A 105 25.43 8.91 -10.05
CA VAL A 105 24.10 8.30 -9.98
C VAL A 105 23.89 7.42 -11.22
N LEU A 106 23.49 6.18 -10.96
CA LEU A 106 23.21 5.17 -11.96
C LEU A 106 21.76 5.31 -12.45
N HIS A 107 21.60 5.31 -13.78
CA HIS A 107 20.30 5.38 -14.44
C HIS A 107 20.12 4.18 -15.37
N PRO A 108 19.52 3.07 -14.92
CA PRO A 108 19.33 1.88 -15.75
C PRO A 108 18.38 2.18 -16.92
N LEU A 109 18.37 1.34 -17.95
CA LEU A 109 17.46 1.52 -19.09
C LEU A 109 15.99 1.23 -18.72
N ASP A 110 15.75 0.47 -17.65
CA ASP A 110 14.42 0.13 -17.12
C ASP A 110 13.92 1.08 -15.99
N ASP A 111 14.54 2.25 -15.80
CA ASP A 111 14.13 3.24 -14.79
C ASP A 111 12.64 3.60 -14.95
N THR A 112 11.96 3.75 -13.81
CA THR A 112 10.50 3.94 -13.70
C THR A 112 10.14 5.26 -12.99
N LEU A 113 11.13 6.13 -12.81
CA LEU A 113 11.00 7.47 -12.27
C LEU A 113 10.99 8.49 -13.41
N ASP A 114 9.97 9.36 -13.40
CA ASP A 114 9.75 10.39 -14.41
C ASP A 114 10.54 11.66 -14.02
N TRP A 115 11.82 11.71 -14.42
CA TRP A 115 12.75 12.79 -14.06
C TRP A 115 12.68 13.98 -15.01
N GLU A 116 12.43 15.18 -14.48
CA GLU A 116 12.66 16.44 -15.21
C GLU A 116 14.16 16.71 -15.42
N GLN A 117 14.97 16.43 -14.39
CA GLN A 117 16.43 16.52 -14.41
C GLN A 117 17.01 15.38 -13.55
N LEU A 118 18.02 14.70 -14.08
CA LEU A 118 18.73 13.63 -13.36
C LEU A 118 19.63 14.23 -12.25
N PRO A 119 19.65 13.65 -11.03
CA PRO A 119 20.53 14.10 -9.95
C PRO A 119 21.95 13.54 -10.11
N GLY A 120 22.91 14.19 -9.43
CA GLY A 120 24.30 13.74 -9.37
C GLY A 120 25.05 13.80 -10.70
N LYS A 121 26.17 13.08 -10.75
CA LYS A 121 27.02 12.96 -11.94
C LYS A 121 26.58 11.73 -12.74
N PRO A 122 26.41 11.82 -14.07
CA PRO A 122 26.03 10.67 -14.87
C PRO A 122 27.17 9.64 -14.91
N ALA A 123 26.82 8.37 -14.84
CA ALA A 123 27.74 7.28 -15.18
C ALA A 123 28.14 7.33 -16.67
N LEU A 124 29.32 6.78 -17.00
CA LEU A 124 29.80 6.69 -18.39
C LEU A 124 28.90 5.82 -19.28
N GLU A 125 28.38 4.74 -18.70
CA GLU A 125 27.48 3.80 -19.36
C GLU A 125 26.26 3.55 -18.46
N ARG A 126 25.10 3.31 -19.09
CA ARG A 126 23.84 3.02 -18.39
C ARG A 126 23.67 1.51 -18.23
N PRO A 127 23.38 0.98 -17.03
CA PRO A 127 23.07 -0.43 -16.84
C PRO A 127 21.83 -0.84 -17.64
N GLU A 128 21.78 -2.08 -18.13
CA GLU A 128 20.59 -2.57 -18.85
C GLU A 128 19.38 -2.64 -17.93
N THR A 129 19.55 -3.18 -16.71
CA THR A 129 18.46 -3.31 -15.74
C THR A 129 18.77 -2.67 -14.38
N THR A 130 17.72 -2.46 -13.59
CA THR A 130 17.80 -2.05 -12.19
C THR A 130 18.56 -3.08 -11.35
N ALA A 131 18.52 -4.37 -11.72
CA ALA A 131 19.29 -5.42 -11.05
C ALA A 131 20.81 -5.24 -11.29
N ASP A 132 21.22 -4.95 -12.53
CA ASP A 132 22.63 -4.69 -12.86
C ASP A 132 23.13 -3.41 -12.18
N ALA A 133 22.29 -2.37 -12.14
CA ALA A 133 22.59 -1.14 -11.40
C ALA A 133 22.84 -1.42 -9.91
N ILE A 134 22.05 -2.28 -9.27
CA ILE A 134 22.25 -2.70 -7.86
C ILE A 134 23.61 -3.39 -7.65
N GLU A 135 24.07 -4.21 -8.59
CA GLU A 135 25.40 -4.83 -8.50
C GLU A 135 26.53 -3.78 -8.62
N LEU A 136 26.36 -2.76 -9.46
CA LEU A 136 27.32 -1.64 -9.55
C LEU A 136 27.32 -0.76 -8.29
N VAL A 137 26.17 -0.52 -7.65
CA VAL A 137 26.12 0.14 -6.32
C VAL A 137 26.88 -0.69 -5.31
N ALA A 138 26.70 -2.01 -5.28
CA ALA A 138 27.42 -2.90 -4.36
C ALA A 138 28.93 -2.97 -4.62
N ALA A 139 29.37 -2.71 -5.86
CA ALA A 139 30.77 -2.54 -6.22
C ALA A 139 31.33 -1.14 -5.87
N GLY A 140 30.51 -0.24 -5.33
CA GLY A 140 30.91 1.13 -4.96
C GLY A 140 31.10 2.08 -6.15
N ILE A 141 30.51 1.76 -7.32
CA ILE A 141 30.68 2.54 -8.56
C ILE A 141 29.81 3.80 -8.59
N GLY A 142 28.69 3.79 -7.86
CA GLY A 142 27.77 4.91 -7.75
C GLY A 142 26.58 4.59 -6.84
N LEU A 143 25.62 5.49 -6.80
CA LEU A 143 24.35 5.38 -6.07
C LEU A 143 23.21 5.10 -7.06
N LEU A 144 22.09 4.54 -6.60
CA LEU A 144 20.94 4.27 -7.47
C LEU A 144 19.65 4.80 -6.83
N VAL A 145 18.89 5.62 -7.55
CA VAL A 145 17.59 6.10 -7.09
C VAL A 145 16.47 5.24 -7.68
N VAL A 146 15.60 4.69 -6.83
CA VAL A 146 14.50 3.80 -7.22
C VAL A 146 13.29 3.93 -6.29
N PRO A 147 12.09 3.48 -6.70
CA PRO A 147 10.99 3.23 -5.79
C PRO A 147 11.38 2.24 -4.68
N GLN A 148 10.93 2.48 -3.44
CA GLN A 148 11.28 1.65 -2.28
C GLN A 148 10.97 0.15 -2.46
N SER A 149 9.99 -0.22 -3.29
CA SER A 149 9.69 -1.62 -3.59
C SER A 149 10.77 -2.32 -4.42
N LEU A 150 11.44 -1.62 -5.35
CA LEU A 150 12.58 -2.16 -6.09
C LEU A 150 13.81 -2.29 -5.19
N ALA A 151 14.08 -1.30 -4.33
CA ALA A 151 15.13 -1.39 -3.31
C ALA A 151 14.93 -2.58 -2.34
N ARG A 152 13.68 -2.95 -2.04
CA ARG A 152 13.33 -4.15 -1.26
C ARG A 152 13.42 -5.43 -2.07
N LEU A 153 13.03 -5.41 -3.35
CA LEU A 153 13.10 -6.57 -4.26
C LEU A 153 14.55 -7.03 -4.44
N HIS A 154 15.47 -6.08 -4.62
CA HIS A 154 16.91 -6.33 -4.81
C HIS A 154 17.72 -6.17 -3.50
N HIS A 155 17.09 -6.34 -2.34
CA HIS A 155 17.75 -6.16 -1.04
C HIS A 155 18.90 -7.15 -0.83
N ARG A 156 20.08 -6.62 -0.52
CA ARG A 156 21.30 -7.36 -0.16
C ARG A 156 21.96 -6.81 1.11
N LYS A 157 22.84 -7.59 1.74
CA LYS A 157 23.30 -7.36 3.14
C LYS A 157 24.26 -6.19 3.33
N ASP A 158 24.96 -5.83 2.27
CA ASP A 158 25.98 -4.79 2.13
C ASP A 158 25.40 -3.43 1.70
N LEU A 159 24.19 -3.42 1.12
CA LEU A 159 23.47 -2.20 0.74
C LEU A 159 22.43 -1.77 1.79
N THR A 160 22.11 -0.48 1.78
CA THR A 160 21.00 0.11 2.51
C THR A 160 20.29 1.14 1.61
N TYR A 161 19.14 1.65 2.03
CA TYR A 161 18.45 2.73 1.31
C TYR A 161 18.01 3.84 2.24
N ARG A 162 17.89 5.06 1.73
CA ARG A 162 17.39 6.26 2.45
C ARG A 162 16.31 6.96 1.65
N THR A 163 15.33 7.55 2.33
CA THR A 163 14.28 8.35 1.68
C THR A 163 14.92 9.51 0.94
N LEU A 164 14.56 9.71 -0.33
CA LEU A 164 15.09 10.82 -1.13
C LEU A 164 14.00 11.88 -1.32
N LEU A 165 14.21 13.04 -0.71
CA LEU A 165 13.30 14.18 -0.75
C LEU A 165 13.47 14.95 -2.05
N GLY A 166 12.36 15.46 -2.61
CA GLY A 166 12.34 16.21 -3.87
C GLY A 166 12.43 15.36 -5.14
N ALA A 167 12.68 14.05 -5.02
CA ALA A 167 12.64 13.13 -6.16
C ALA A 167 11.20 12.91 -6.67
N PRO A 168 11.01 12.59 -7.97
CA PRO A 168 9.71 12.19 -8.49
C PRO A 168 9.22 10.91 -7.80
N GLU A 169 7.91 10.80 -7.56
CA GLU A 169 7.29 9.62 -6.96
C GLU A 169 6.79 8.63 -8.03
N SER A 170 6.97 7.33 -7.82
CA SER A 170 6.41 6.31 -8.72
C SER A 170 5.02 5.89 -8.27
N ARG A 171 4.03 5.92 -9.19
CA ARG A 171 2.63 5.58 -8.88
C ARG A 171 2.26 4.23 -9.50
N VAL A 172 1.78 3.30 -8.67
CA VAL A 172 1.30 1.99 -9.11
C VAL A 172 -0.20 2.06 -9.40
N ALA A 173 -0.61 1.54 -10.55
CA ALA A 173 -1.99 1.48 -11.00
C ALA A 173 -2.40 0.06 -11.39
N LEU A 174 -3.69 -0.26 -11.26
CA LEU A 174 -4.31 -1.36 -12.00
C LEU A 174 -4.73 -0.80 -13.37
N SER A 175 -4.29 -1.40 -14.46
CA SER A 175 -4.64 -1.04 -15.84
C SER A 175 -5.23 -2.21 -16.60
N TRP A 176 -6.04 -1.94 -17.62
CA TRP A 176 -6.64 -2.91 -18.53
C TRP A 176 -6.99 -2.21 -19.86
N PRO A 177 -7.17 -2.94 -20.98
CA PRO A 177 -7.58 -2.35 -22.25
C PRO A 177 -8.86 -1.52 -22.16
N GLU A 178 -8.87 -0.34 -22.77
CA GLU A 178 -10.08 0.46 -22.92
C GLU A 178 -11.01 -0.19 -23.96
N ALA A 179 -12.31 -0.27 -23.63
CA ALA A 179 -13.32 -0.91 -24.48
C ALA A 179 -14.72 -0.36 -24.16
N GLU A 180 -15.64 -0.40 -25.13
CA GLU A 180 -17.04 0.03 -24.96
C GLU A 180 -17.76 -0.66 -23.80
N THR A 181 -17.34 -1.87 -23.43
CA THR A 181 -17.81 -2.60 -22.25
C THR A 181 -16.63 -3.35 -21.63
N THR A 182 -16.37 -3.10 -20.34
CA THR A 182 -15.32 -3.82 -19.59
C THR A 182 -15.78 -5.28 -19.35
N PRO A 183 -14.94 -6.30 -19.61
CA PRO A 183 -15.31 -7.70 -19.37
C PRO A 183 -15.63 -8.00 -17.90
N ASP A 184 -16.64 -8.82 -17.63
CA ASP A 184 -17.10 -9.20 -16.27
C ASP A 184 -15.96 -9.59 -15.29
N LEU A 185 -14.96 -10.34 -15.78
CA LEU A 185 -13.82 -10.77 -14.96
C LEU A 185 -12.90 -9.60 -14.58
N VAL A 186 -12.72 -8.64 -15.48
CA VAL A 186 -11.99 -7.39 -15.22
C VAL A 186 -12.78 -6.52 -14.24
N GLU A 187 -14.10 -6.41 -14.39
CA GLU A 187 -14.96 -5.67 -13.44
C GLU A 187 -14.92 -6.24 -12.01
N GLU A 188 -14.93 -7.57 -11.86
CA GLU A 188 -14.80 -8.22 -10.55
C GLU A 188 -13.38 -8.06 -9.98
N PHE A 189 -12.33 -8.13 -10.81
CA PHE A 189 -10.96 -7.84 -10.34
C PHE A 189 -10.81 -6.38 -9.87
N ILE A 190 -11.35 -5.41 -10.63
CA ILE A 190 -11.48 -4.01 -10.19
C ILE A 190 -12.26 -3.91 -8.88
N GLY A 191 -13.27 -4.76 -8.68
CA GLY A 191 -14.03 -4.85 -7.43
C GLY A 191 -13.20 -5.33 -6.25
N ILE A 192 -12.44 -6.39 -6.43
CA ILE A 192 -11.48 -6.92 -5.46
C ILE A 192 -10.41 -5.88 -5.12
N VAL A 193 -9.88 -5.19 -6.13
CA VAL A 193 -8.85 -4.16 -5.95
C VAL A 193 -9.38 -2.94 -5.19
N ARG A 194 -10.61 -2.50 -5.48
CA ARG A 194 -11.34 -1.46 -4.73
C ARG A 194 -11.90 -1.94 -3.38
N GLY A 195 -11.69 -3.20 -2.98
CA GLY A 195 -12.15 -3.76 -1.71
C GLY A 195 -13.67 -3.96 -1.60
N ARG A 196 -14.43 -3.97 -2.71
CA ARG A 196 -15.86 -4.32 -2.71
C ARG A 196 -16.02 -5.73 -2.12
N THR A 197 -16.79 -5.88 -1.05
CA THR A 197 -17.05 -7.21 -0.43
C THR A 197 -17.98 -8.06 -1.30
N VAL A 198 -17.98 -9.37 -1.10
CA VAL A 198 -18.81 -10.34 -1.86
C VAL A 198 -20.33 -10.07 -1.74
N ASN A 199 -20.75 -9.31 -0.72
CA ASN A 199 -22.14 -8.86 -0.52
C ASN A 199 -22.46 -7.50 -1.17
N SER A 200 -21.53 -6.86 -1.87
CA SER A 200 -21.76 -5.60 -2.59
C SER A 200 -22.50 -5.88 -3.90
N SER A 201 -23.83 -5.99 -3.83
CA SER A 201 -24.68 -6.45 -4.93
C SER A 201 -24.85 -5.43 -6.07
N ARG A 202 -23.87 -5.38 -6.97
CA ARG A 202 -24.04 -5.08 -8.40
C ARG A 202 -23.08 -5.99 -9.16
N GLY A 203 -23.60 -7.00 -9.88
CA GLY A 203 -22.75 -7.98 -10.59
C GLY A 203 -22.97 -9.45 -10.24
N ARG A 204 -24.19 -9.89 -9.87
CA ARG A 204 -24.71 -11.25 -10.15
C ARG A 204 -26.19 -11.33 -9.81
N GLY A 205 -26.99 -11.77 -10.77
CA GLY A 205 -28.41 -12.04 -10.58
C GLY A 205 -28.63 -13.26 -9.67
N ARG A 206 -28.60 -13.05 -8.34
CA ARG A 206 -29.26 -13.97 -7.42
C ARG A 206 -30.74 -13.63 -7.41
N THR A 207 -31.54 -14.51 -8.03
CA THR A 207 -32.97 -14.63 -7.73
C THR A 207 -33.12 -14.70 -6.22
N GLN A 208 -33.69 -13.66 -5.61
CA GLN A 208 -33.96 -13.69 -4.18
C GLN A 208 -35.06 -14.73 -3.92
N PRO A 209 -34.86 -15.69 -3.01
CA PRO A 209 -35.99 -16.39 -2.42
C PRO A 209 -36.83 -15.33 -1.70
N GLU A 210 -38.10 -15.24 -2.09
CA GLU A 210 -39.06 -14.30 -1.53
C GLU A 210 -39.12 -14.45 0.00
N PRO A 211 -38.95 -13.37 0.79
CA PRO A 211 -38.85 -13.47 2.24
C PRO A 211 -40.21 -13.83 2.85
N GLU A 212 -40.39 -15.13 3.12
CA GLU A 212 -41.58 -15.72 3.72
C GLU A 212 -42.03 -14.92 4.97
N ALA A 213 -43.30 -14.49 4.97
CA ALA A 213 -43.81 -13.51 5.91
C ALA A 213 -43.74 -13.98 7.37
N LYS A 214 -42.79 -13.43 8.14
CA LYS A 214 -42.65 -13.72 9.58
C LYS A 214 -43.88 -13.20 10.35
N LYS A 215 -44.78 -14.13 10.70
CA LYS A 215 -45.96 -13.90 11.54
C LYS A 215 -45.60 -13.13 12.82
N ALA A 216 -46.31 -12.03 13.06
CA ALA A 216 -46.09 -11.16 14.21
C ALA A 216 -46.38 -11.87 15.54
N LYS A 217 -45.48 -11.70 16.52
CA LYS A 217 -45.76 -12.05 17.92
C LYS A 217 -46.47 -10.87 18.61
N PRO A 218 -47.55 -11.10 19.38
CA PRO A 218 -48.32 -10.01 19.98
C PRO A 218 -47.57 -9.33 21.13
N GLN A 219 -47.68 -8.00 21.19
CA GLN A 219 -47.15 -7.16 22.28
C GLN A 219 -47.96 -7.36 23.57
N ARG A 220 -47.30 -7.58 24.71
CA ARG A 220 -47.90 -7.46 26.05
C ARG A 220 -47.80 -6.01 26.53
N LYS A 221 -48.95 -5.38 26.84
CA LYS A 221 -49.02 -4.10 27.58
C LYS A 221 -49.06 -4.34 29.11
N PRO A 222 -48.66 -3.36 29.95
CA PRO A 222 -48.45 -3.56 31.39
C PRO A 222 -49.57 -3.00 32.29
N ALA A 223 -49.75 -3.56 33.50
CA ALA A 223 -50.44 -2.98 34.67
C ALA A 223 -50.25 -3.90 35.91
N PRO A 224 -50.61 -3.50 37.15
CA PRO A 224 -50.12 -2.34 37.90
C PRO A 224 -49.59 -2.71 39.32
N ARG A 225 -49.22 -1.72 40.14
CA ARG A 225 -48.69 -1.90 41.51
C ARG A 225 -49.76 -1.81 42.62
N SER A 226 -49.65 -2.68 43.63
CA SER A 226 -50.03 -2.46 45.04
C SER A 226 -49.29 -3.51 45.90
N GLY A 227 -48.96 -3.32 47.18
CA GLY A 227 -48.96 -2.15 48.08
C GLY A 227 -48.20 -2.51 49.38
N GLY A 228 -47.92 -1.56 50.28
CA GLY A 228 -47.38 -1.85 51.63
C GLY A 228 -46.14 -1.07 52.07
N LYS A 229 -46.35 -0.07 52.94
CA LYS A 229 -45.41 0.54 53.91
C LYS A 229 -46.05 0.37 55.31
N PRO A 230 -45.45 0.74 56.47
CA PRO A 230 -44.27 1.59 56.74
C PRO A 230 -43.19 0.82 57.56
N ALA A 231 -42.10 1.34 58.14
CA ALA A 231 -41.66 2.69 58.53
C ALA A 231 -40.09 2.70 58.59
N ALA A 232 -39.29 3.65 59.09
CA ALA A 232 -39.44 5.04 59.62
C ALA A 232 -38.03 5.72 59.66
N LYS A 233 -37.93 6.92 60.27
CA LYS A 233 -36.72 7.63 60.73
C LYS A 233 -35.71 8.16 59.68
N ASN A 234 -35.88 9.44 59.37
CA ASN A 234 -34.80 10.43 59.21
C ASN A 234 -34.54 11.05 60.62
N PRO A 235 -33.44 11.80 60.93
CA PRO A 235 -33.04 12.99 60.18
C PRO A 235 -31.53 13.32 60.07
N ARG A 236 -31.24 14.32 59.21
CA ARG A 236 -30.13 15.33 59.26
C ARG A 236 -28.69 14.84 59.48
N ALA A 237 -27.81 14.94 58.46
CA ALA A 237 -27.16 16.17 57.95
C ALA A 237 -25.82 16.47 58.65
N GLY A 238 -24.73 16.60 57.87
CA GLY A 238 -23.38 16.85 58.41
C GLY A 238 -22.24 16.50 57.46
N ALA A 239 -22.12 17.21 56.33
CA ALA A 239 -20.81 17.51 55.74
C ALA A 239 -20.24 18.77 56.46
N PRO A 240 -18.97 19.20 56.28
CA PRO A 240 -17.97 18.73 55.32
C PRO A 240 -16.49 18.71 55.83
N LYS A 241 -15.55 18.45 54.90
CA LYS A 241 -14.18 19.04 54.75
C LYS A 241 -13.09 18.88 55.84
N GLY A 242 -11.85 18.83 55.31
CA GLY A 242 -10.60 19.22 55.98
C GLY A 242 -9.62 18.04 56.06
N GLY A 243 -8.41 18.06 55.50
CA GLY A 243 -7.44 19.18 55.39
C GLY A 243 -6.46 19.08 56.56
N LYS A 244 -5.18 19.49 56.52
CA LYS A 244 -4.30 20.21 55.58
C LYS A 244 -2.86 19.75 55.93
N ALA A 245 -1.94 19.54 54.99
CA ALA A 245 -1.01 20.52 54.40
C ALA A 245 -0.01 21.20 55.39
N THR A 246 1.08 21.77 54.83
CA THR A 246 2.18 22.55 55.46
C THR A 246 3.34 21.74 56.09
N ALA A 247 4.62 22.17 56.08
CA ALA A 247 5.30 23.26 55.34
C ALA A 247 6.86 23.10 55.30
N LYS A 248 7.51 24.04 54.60
CA LYS A 248 8.96 24.20 54.33
C LYS A 248 9.89 24.31 55.57
N SER A 249 11.15 23.89 55.40
CA SER A 249 12.39 24.56 55.87
C SER A 249 13.58 23.93 55.09
N THR A 250 14.53 24.58 54.40
CA THR A 250 15.49 25.71 54.60
C THR A 250 16.77 25.42 55.41
N GLY A 251 17.93 25.52 54.74
CA GLY A 251 19.31 25.46 55.30
C GLY A 251 20.11 24.23 54.81
N LYS A 252 21.43 24.26 54.56
CA LYS A 252 22.45 25.33 54.70
C LYS A 252 23.70 25.03 53.80
N ARG A 253 24.53 26.05 53.56
CA ARG A 253 25.76 26.12 52.71
C ARG A 253 26.84 25.01 52.88
N GLY A 254 27.61 24.76 51.81
CA GLY A 254 28.96 24.16 51.88
C GLY A 254 29.79 24.25 50.56
N LYS A 255 30.87 25.06 50.57
CA LYS A 255 32.00 25.19 49.60
C LYS A 255 33.19 25.78 50.43
N PRO A 256 34.49 25.75 50.05
CA PRO A 256 35.13 25.28 48.80
C PRO A 256 36.50 24.55 48.97
N ARG A 257 37.25 24.47 47.86
CA ARG A 257 38.73 24.30 47.69
C ARG A 257 39.38 22.90 47.85
N GLY A 258 39.84 22.37 46.71
CA GLY A 258 41.25 22.53 46.32
C GLY A 258 42.19 21.33 46.45
N ARG A 259 42.62 20.79 45.30
CA ARG A 259 44.02 20.47 45.03
C ARG A 259 44.29 20.59 43.53
#